data_AF-A0A1N6M6B6-F1
#
_entry.id   AF-A0A1N6M6B6-F1
#
_cell.length_a   1.000
_cell.length_b   1.000
_cell.length_c   1.000
_cell.angle_alpha   90.00
_cell.angle_beta   90.00
_cell.angle_gamma   90.00
#
_symmetry.space_group_name_H-M   'P 1'
#
loop_
_entity.id
_entity.type
_entity.pdbx_description
1 polymer ?
#
loop_
_entity_poly.entity_id
_entity_poly.type
_entity_poly.pdbx_seq_one_letter_code
_entity_poly.pdbx_strand_id
1 'polypeptide(L)'
;MSEDTIKLVITRKGLDECISAKAKGIQLSLKWVSAGDRAYIPSPDQATLQNELQRVEFGEYQDIGIGQVQAVAKFSGELEYPIRELGFWLESGTLLGIISSPDTTLNYKTKNGHCIQPVTLDLSNLPSDSVTVVVGMENFNILIDEEFAQMAKAQVDTMHRQILQEFRILDLEKHHSSN
;
A
#
# COMPACT_ATOMS: atom_id res chain seq x y z
N MET A 1 11.02 -4.45 -31.81
CA MET A 1 10.81 -5.11 -30.51
C MET A 1 9.52 -4.56 -29.98
N SER A 2 8.47 -5.37 -29.95
CA SER A 2 7.14 -4.93 -29.55
C SER A 2 7.19 -4.52 -28.08
N GLU A 3 6.90 -3.26 -27.77
CA GLU A 3 6.56 -2.87 -26.41
C GLU A 3 5.26 -3.60 -26.04
N ASP A 4 5.37 -4.80 -25.49
CA ASP A 4 4.27 -5.40 -24.73
C ASP A 4 4.10 -4.54 -23.48
N THR A 5 3.37 -3.43 -23.66
CA THR A 5 2.91 -2.60 -22.56
C THR A 5 2.04 -3.48 -21.70
N ILE A 6 2.50 -3.79 -20.48
CA ILE A 6 1.73 -4.57 -19.53
C ILE A 6 0.49 -3.77 -19.16
N LYS A 7 -0.70 -4.30 -19.47
CA LYS A 7 -1.97 -3.60 -19.27
C LYS A 7 -2.73 -4.16 -18.07
N LEU A 8 -3.50 -3.28 -17.44
CA LEU A 8 -4.48 -3.64 -16.42
C LEU A 8 -5.64 -4.40 -17.09
N VAL A 9 -5.91 -5.61 -16.60
CA VAL A 9 -7.11 -6.37 -16.97
C VAL A 9 -8.14 -6.21 -15.86
N ILE A 10 -9.24 -5.52 -16.17
CA ILE A 10 -10.37 -5.35 -15.24
C ILE A 10 -11.16 -6.65 -15.16
N THR A 11 -11.51 -7.08 -13.95
CA THR A 11 -12.33 -8.29 -13.76
C THR A 11 -13.81 -7.99 -13.99
N ARG A 12 -14.57 -9.00 -14.40
CA ARG A 12 -16.02 -8.89 -14.56
C ARG A 12 -16.70 -8.52 -13.25
N LYS A 13 -16.30 -9.18 -12.15
CA LYS A 13 -16.86 -8.93 -10.82
C LYS A 13 -16.59 -7.50 -10.34
N GLY A 14 -15.37 -7.02 -10.55
CA GLY A 14 -15.00 -5.63 -10.25
C GLY A 14 -15.81 -4.63 -11.06
N LEU A 15 -15.91 -4.86 -12.37
CA LEU A 15 -16.72 -4.02 -13.27
C LEU A 15 -18.21 -4.01 -12.87
N ASP A 16 -18.80 -5.18 -12.58
CA ASP A 16 -20.20 -5.31 -12.19
C ASP A 16 -20.49 -4.55 -10.88
N GLU A 17 -19.56 -4.59 -9.93
CA GLU A 17 -19.66 -3.83 -8.69
C GLU A 17 -19.62 -2.32 -8.97
N CYS A 18 -18.69 -1.86 -9.82
CA CYS A 18 -18.62 -0.46 -10.27
C CYS A 18 -19.92 0.00 -10.93
N ILE A 19 -20.49 -0.82 -11.82
CA ILE A 19 -21.78 -0.54 -12.46
C ILE A 19 -22.91 -0.47 -11.43
N SER A 20 -22.95 -1.41 -10.48
CA SER A 20 -23.96 -1.45 -9.42
C SER A 20 -23.87 -0.24 -8.50
N ALA A 21 -22.66 0.17 -8.12
CA ALA A 21 -22.42 1.32 -7.29
C ALA A 21 -22.86 2.61 -7.99
N LYS A 22 -22.50 2.77 -9.28
CA LYS A 22 -22.96 3.89 -10.10
C LYS A 22 -24.48 3.96 -10.21
N ALA A 23 -25.16 2.83 -10.42
CA ALA A 23 -26.62 2.79 -10.45
C ALA A 23 -27.27 3.24 -9.13
N LYS A 24 -26.55 3.12 -8.02
CA LYS A 24 -26.97 3.57 -6.68
C LYS A 24 -26.47 4.97 -6.33
N GLY A 25 -25.70 5.63 -7.21
CA GLY A 25 -25.02 6.90 -6.91
C GLY A 25 -23.94 6.77 -5.82
N ILE A 26 -23.43 5.56 -5.60
CA ILE A 26 -22.39 5.25 -4.62
C ILE A 26 -21.06 5.15 -5.36
N GLN A 27 -20.01 5.69 -4.75
CA GLN A 27 -18.65 5.57 -5.25
C GLN A 27 -17.91 4.47 -4.50
N LEU A 28 -17.17 3.63 -5.23
CA LEU A 28 -16.38 2.55 -4.62
C LEU A 28 -14.97 3.01 -4.32
N SER A 29 -14.49 2.70 -3.12
CA SER A 29 -13.11 2.96 -2.68
C SER A 29 -12.16 1.87 -3.18
N LEU A 30 -11.12 2.23 -3.92
CA LEU A 30 -9.94 1.36 -4.07
C LEU A 30 -9.14 1.39 -2.77
N LYS A 31 -8.73 0.23 -2.24
CA LYS A 31 -8.13 0.14 -0.90
C LYS A 31 -6.85 -0.68 -0.82
N TRP A 32 -6.85 -1.86 -1.44
CA TRP A 32 -5.73 -2.79 -1.31
C TRP A 32 -5.01 -3.03 -2.63
N VAL A 33 -3.73 -3.31 -2.52
CA VAL A 33 -2.95 -3.95 -3.57
C VAL A 33 -2.35 -5.25 -3.04
N SER A 34 -2.35 -6.28 -3.88
CA SER A 34 -1.71 -7.55 -3.58
C SER A 34 -0.61 -7.85 -4.59
N ALA A 35 0.39 -8.60 -4.17
CA ALA A 35 1.47 -9.11 -5.01
C ALA A 35 1.53 -10.63 -4.95
N GLY A 36 1.85 -11.25 -6.09
CA GLY A 36 2.06 -12.69 -6.23
C GLY A 36 3.20 -13.03 -7.19
N ASP A 37 3.54 -14.32 -7.26
CA ASP A 37 4.72 -14.84 -7.95
C ASP A 37 4.42 -15.59 -9.27
N ARG A 38 3.17 -15.54 -9.74
CA ARG A 38 2.76 -16.16 -11.00
C ARG A 38 2.80 -15.15 -12.14
N ALA A 39 3.31 -15.62 -13.28
CA ALA A 39 3.39 -14.88 -14.53
C ALA A 39 2.47 -15.58 -15.54
N TYR A 40 1.39 -14.92 -15.95
CA TYR A 40 0.37 -15.50 -16.83
C TYR A 40 -0.41 -14.38 -17.54
N ILE A 41 -1.27 -14.76 -18.50
CA ILE A 41 -2.21 -13.83 -19.14
C ILE A 41 -3.45 -13.72 -18.23
N PRO A 42 -3.74 -12.55 -17.63
CA PRO A 42 -4.91 -12.42 -16.77
C PRO A 42 -6.22 -12.66 -17.51
N SER A 43 -7.16 -13.30 -16.82
CA SER A 43 -8.53 -13.49 -17.31
C SER A 43 -9.49 -12.53 -16.61
N PRO A 44 -10.43 -11.90 -17.34
CA PRO A 44 -11.48 -11.08 -16.75
C PRO A 44 -12.36 -11.82 -15.74
N ASP A 45 -12.44 -13.15 -15.80
CA ASP A 45 -13.29 -13.94 -14.88
C ASP A 45 -12.60 -14.26 -13.55
N GLN A 46 -11.37 -13.80 -13.34
CA GLN A 46 -10.66 -14.01 -12.09
C GLN A 46 -11.29 -13.23 -10.93
N ALA A 47 -11.44 -13.91 -9.80
CA ALA A 47 -11.84 -13.31 -8.53
C ALA A 47 -10.66 -13.13 -7.56
N THR A 48 -9.53 -13.79 -7.82
CA THR A 48 -8.31 -13.77 -7.02
C THR A 48 -7.06 -13.85 -7.91
N LEU A 49 -5.92 -13.50 -7.34
CA LEU A 49 -4.61 -13.83 -7.89
C LEU A 49 -4.41 -15.34 -7.93
N GLN A 50 -3.51 -15.82 -8.80
CA GLN A 50 -3.20 -17.25 -8.85
C GLN A 50 -2.37 -17.69 -7.64
N ASN A 51 -1.44 -16.86 -7.17
CA ASN A 51 -0.73 -17.10 -5.93
C ASN A 51 -0.43 -15.78 -5.21
N GLU A 52 -1.40 -15.30 -4.44
CA GLU A 52 -1.20 -14.12 -3.60
C GLU A 52 -0.24 -14.41 -2.44
N LEU A 53 0.81 -13.59 -2.31
CA LEU A 53 1.81 -13.72 -1.25
C LEU A 53 1.69 -12.63 -0.19
N GLN A 54 1.36 -11.41 -0.60
CA GLN A 54 1.25 -10.27 0.30
C GLN A 54 0.19 -9.30 -0.21
N ARG A 55 -0.59 -8.74 0.72
CA ARG A 55 -1.57 -7.68 0.48
C ARG A 55 -1.34 -6.53 1.45
N VAL A 56 -1.35 -5.31 0.92
CA VAL A 56 -1.13 -4.08 1.69
C VAL A 56 -2.15 -3.03 1.28
N GLU A 57 -2.43 -2.08 2.17
CA GLU A 57 -3.14 -0.87 1.77
C GLU A 57 -2.24 -0.03 0.87
N PHE A 58 -2.85 0.68 -0.08
CA PHE A 58 -2.11 1.72 -0.79
C PHE A 58 -1.71 2.83 0.19
N GLY A 59 -0.48 3.31 0.05
CA GLY A 59 0.04 4.38 0.89
C GLY A 59 -0.38 5.76 0.39
N GLU A 60 -0.36 5.97 -0.93
CA GLU A 60 -0.64 7.26 -1.56
C GLU A 60 -1.42 7.08 -2.87
N TYR A 61 -2.21 8.09 -3.20
CA TYR A 61 -2.96 8.18 -4.46
C TYR A 61 -2.88 9.59 -5.03
N GLN A 62 -2.75 9.66 -6.35
CA GLN A 62 -2.82 10.90 -7.12
C GLN A 62 -3.75 10.67 -8.32
N ASP A 63 -4.86 11.40 -8.36
CA ASP A 63 -5.67 11.50 -9.57
C ASP A 63 -4.91 12.39 -10.57
N ILE A 64 -4.55 11.82 -11.71
CA ILE A 64 -3.81 12.52 -12.76
C ILE A 64 -4.73 13.00 -13.90
N GLY A 65 -6.05 12.86 -13.73
CA GLY A 65 -7.07 13.23 -14.70
C GLY A 65 -7.29 12.17 -15.79
N ILE A 66 -8.32 12.37 -16.61
CA ILE A 66 -8.65 11.51 -17.77
C ILE A 66 -9.00 10.06 -17.37
N GLY A 67 -9.47 9.86 -16.13
CA GLY A 67 -9.79 8.51 -15.64
C GLY A 67 -8.56 7.65 -15.36
N GLN A 68 -7.38 8.26 -15.18
CA GLN A 68 -6.19 7.56 -14.72
C GLN A 68 -5.89 7.93 -13.28
N VAL A 69 -5.52 6.92 -12.48
CA VAL A 69 -5.10 7.14 -11.10
C VAL A 69 -3.72 6.56 -10.89
N GLN A 70 -2.81 7.38 -10.40
CA GLN A 70 -1.52 6.92 -9.92
C GLN A 70 -1.66 6.53 -8.44
N ALA A 71 -1.15 5.37 -8.09
CA ALA A 71 -1.17 4.89 -6.72
C ALA A 71 0.19 4.30 -6.36
N VAL A 72 0.57 4.40 -5.09
CA VAL A 72 1.84 3.87 -4.59
C VAL A 72 1.58 2.89 -3.48
N ALA A 73 2.22 1.74 -3.56
CA ALA A 73 2.18 0.74 -2.51
C ALA A 73 3.58 0.39 -2.02
N LYS A 74 3.70 0.10 -0.72
CA LYS A 74 4.95 -0.36 -0.10
C LYS A 74 4.77 -1.79 0.41
N PHE A 75 5.51 -2.72 -0.17
CA PHE A 75 5.65 -4.08 0.32
C PHE A 75 6.88 -4.17 1.21
N SER A 76 6.70 -4.56 2.48
CA SER A 76 7.76 -4.65 3.50
C SER A 76 7.72 -5.98 4.26
N GLY A 77 8.71 -6.25 5.09
CA GLY A 77 8.77 -7.39 6.01
C GLY A 77 9.72 -8.51 5.57
N GLU A 78 9.60 -9.68 6.19
CA GLU A 78 10.56 -10.79 6.08
C GLU A 78 10.43 -11.66 4.82
N LEU A 79 9.35 -11.51 4.06
CA LEU A 79 9.14 -12.30 2.84
C LEU A 79 10.14 -11.90 1.75
N GLU A 80 10.52 -12.83 0.88
CA GLU A 80 11.30 -12.54 -0.33
C GLU A 80 10.64 -13.25 -1.51
N TYR A 81 10.33 -12.50 -2.56
CA TYR A 81 9.64 -13.05 -3.73
C TYR A 81 9.75 -12.13 -4.95
N PRO A 82 9.76 -12.72 -6.16
CA PRO A 82 9.55 -11.96 -7.38
C PRO A 82 8.08 -11.53 -7.47
N ILE A 83 7.84 -10.27 -7.81
CA ILE A 83 6.50 -9.75 -8.10
C ILE A 83 6.24 -9.98 -9.58
N ARG A 84 5.27 -10.83 -9.89
CA ARG A 84 4.88 -11.21 -11.27
C ARG A 84 3.40 -11.01 -11.56
N GLU A 85 2.60 -10.89 -10.52
CA GLU A 85 1.21 -10.47 -10.59
C GLU A 85 0.92 -9.40 -9.52
N LEU A 86 0.11 -8.42 -9.88
CA LEU A 86 -0.43 -7.40 -8.98
C LEU A 86 -1.95 -7.43 -9.06
N GLY A 87 -2.61 -7.42 -7.91
CA GLY A 87 -4.07 -7.33 -7.79
C GLY A 87 -4.49 -6.03 -7.15
N PHE A 88 -5.54 -5.41 -7.68
CA PHE A 88 -6.11 -4.17 -7.16
C PHE A 88 -7.49 -4.42 -6.61
N TRP A 89 -7.73 -4.08 -5.35
CA TRP A 89 -8.92 -4.49 -4.63
C TRP A 89 -9.69 -3.30 -4.10
N LEU A 90 -11.01 -3.38 -4.24
CA LEU A 90 -11.95 -2.47 -3.62
C LEU A 90 -11.99 -2.69 -2.10
N GLU A 91 -12.49 -1.70 -1.37
CA GLU A 91 -12.71 -1.78 0.07
C GLU A 91 -13.64 -2.93 0.47
N SER A 92 -14.57 -3.31 -0.40
CA SER A 92 -15.44 -4.49 -0.25
C SER A 92 -14.69 -5.83 -0.28
N GLY A 93 -13.41 -5.83 -0.70
CA GLY A 93 -12.62 -7.03 -0.93
C GLY A 93 -12.81 -7.64 -2.32
N THR A 94 -13.55 -6.99 -3.22
CA THR A 94 -13.66 -7.41 -4.62
C THR A 94 -12.40 -7.03 -5.40
N LEU A 95 -11.86 -7.98 -6.17
CA LEU A 95 -10.75 -7.76 -7.09
C LEU A 95 -11.22 -6.94 -8.28
N LEU A 96 -10.77 -5.69 -8.38
CA LEU A 96 -11.09 -4.79 -9.47
C LEU A 96 -10.33 -5.16 -10.75
N GLY A 97 -9.03 -5.43 -10.62
CA GLY A 97 -8.19 -5.70 -11.78
C GLY A 97 -6.85 -6.31 -11.43
N ILE A 98 -6.20 -6.83 -12.47
CA ILE A 98 -4.98 -7.62 -12.37
C ILE A 98 -3.98 -7.11 -13.40
N ILE A 99 -2.73 -7.02 -12.99
CA ILE A 99 -1.58 -6.85 -13.88
C ILE A 99 -0.72 -8.10 -13.77
N SER A 100 -0.56 -8.82 -14.87
CA SER A 100 0.43 -9.89 -15.03
C SER A 100 0.72 -10.07 -16.52
N SER A 101 1.85 -10.69 -16.83
CA SER A 101 2.20 -11.09 -18.20
C SER A 101 3.01 -12.39 -18.15
N PRO A 102 2.87 -13.31 -19.12
CA PRO A 102 3.68 -14.51 -19.21
C PRO A 102 5.18 -14.21 -19.16
N ASP A 103 5.92 -15.05 -18.45
CA ASP A 103 7.38 -15.02 -18.34
C ASP A 103 7.97 -13.66 -17.91
N THR A 104 7.14 -12.78 -17.33
CA THR A 104 7.51 -11.41 -17.01
C THR A 104 7.57 -11.22 -15.50
N THR A 105 8.68 -10.67 -15.01
CA THR A 105 8.81 -10.22 -13.62
C THR A 105 8.68 -8.71 -13.58
N LEU A 106 7.68 -8.23 -12.84
CA LEU A 106 7.35 -6.81 -12.72
C LEU A 106 8.35 -6.08 -11.82
N ASN A 107 8.70 -6.71 -10.69
CA ASN A 107 9.62 -6.18 -9.70
C ASN A 107 10.13 -7.31 -8.79
N TYR A 108 11.02 -7.02 -7.85
CA TYR A 108 11.50 -7.97 -6.86
C TYR A 108 11.42 -7.38 -5.45
N LYS A 109 10.85 -8.14 -4.52
CA LYS A 109 10.83 -7.78 -3.11
C LYS A 109 11.89 -8.60 -2.37
N THR A 110 12.91 -7.93 -1.86
CA THR A 110 13.99 -8.55 -1.08
C THR A 110 13.55 -8.78 0.37
N LYS A 111 14.15 -9.79 1.02
CA LYS A 111 13.96 -10.03 2.45
C LYS A 111 14.33 -8.78 3.26
N ASN A 112 13.43 -8.35 4.14
CA ASN A 112 13.58 -7.17 5.01
C ASN A 112 13.78 -5.84 4.29
N GLY A 113 13.65 -5.83 2.96
CA GLY A 113 13.64 -4.63 2.16
C GLY A 113 12.24 -4.03 2.01
N HIS A 114 12.22 -2.77 1.62
CA HIS A 114 11.02 -2.08 1.16
C HIS A 114 10.99 -2.11 -0.36
N CYS A 115 9.93 -2.67 -0.94
CA CYS A 115 9.65 -2.59 -2.37
C CYS A 115 8.53 -1.56 -2.55
N ILE A 116 8.87 -0.41 -3.14
CA ILE A 116 7.90 0.63 -3.51
C ILE A 116 7.45 0.35 -4.94
N GLN A 117 6.15 0.17 -5.12
CA GLN A 117 5.53 -0.12 -6.40
C GLN A 117 4.62 1.04 -6.79
N PRO A 118 5.10 2.01 -7.60
CA PRO A 118 4.22 2.96 -8.25
C PRO A 118 3.44 2.22 -9.35
N VAL A 119 2.14 2.49 -9.43
CA VAL A 119 1.26 1.95 -10.48
C VAL A 119 0.40 3.08 -11.05
N THR A 120 0.17 3.03 -12.35
CA THR A 120 -0.82 3.88 -13.02
C THR A 120 -1.95 2.99 -13.48
N LEU A 121 -3.13 3.21 -12.90
CA LEU A 121 -4.35 2.49 -13.21
C LEU A 121 -5.12 3.28 -14.26
N ASP A 122 -5.29 2.71 -15.44
CA ASP A 122 -6.18 3.25 -16.45
C ASP A 122 -7.60 2.75 -16.19
N LEU A 123 -8.43 3.63 -15.62
CA LEU A 123 -9.84 3.38 -15.30
C LEU A 123 -10.78 3.99 -16.34
N SER A 124 -10.27 4.46 -17.48
CA SER A 124 -11.08 5.05 -18.56
C SER A 124 -12.15 4.10 -19.12
N ASN A 125 -11.91 2.79 -19.02
CA ASN A 125 -12.85 1.74 -19.44
C ASN A 125 -13.96 1.47 -18.42
N LEU A 126 -13.87 2.03 -17.20
CA LEU A 126 -14.94 1.95 -16.22
C LEU A 126 -16.00 3.03 -16.51
N PRO A 127 -17.27 2.81 -16.12
CA PRO A 127 -18.27 3.86 -16.17
C PRO A 127 -17.75 5.07 -15.39
N SER A 128 -17.75 6.25 -16.01
CA SER A 128 -17.32 7.51 -15.38
C SER A 128 -17.96 7.68 -14.00
N ASP A 129 -17.19 8.12 -13.02
CA ASP A 129 -17.61 8.38 -11.62
C ASP A 129 -18.02 7.16 -10.77
N SER A 130 -17.75 5.93 -11.23
CA SER A 130 -18.10 4.71 -10.47
C SER A 130 -17.09 4.31 -9.38
N VAL A 131 -15.84 4.74 -9.52
CA VAL A 131 -14.75 4.45 -8.58
C VAL A 131 -14.23 5.77 -8.06
N THR A 132 -14.27 5.93 -6.74
CA THR A 132 -13.54 7.00 -6.06
C THR A 132 -12.33 6.38 -5.45
N VAL A 133 -11.16 6.77 -5.93
CA VAL A 133 -9.96 6.45 -5.20
C VAL A 133 -9.94 7.36 -3.98
N VAL A 134 -10.21 6.79 -2.81
CA VAL A 134 -10.17 7.54 -1.56
C VAL A 134 -8.71 7.90 -1.33
N VAL A 135 -8.39 9.15 -1.65
CA VAL A 135 -7.07 9.74 -1.45
C VAL A 135 -6.78 9.72 0.05
N GLY A 136 -6.01 8.73 0.49
CA GLY A 136 -5.26 8.85 1.73
C GLY A 136 -4.40 10.11 1.61
N MET A 137 -4.46 10.98 2.63
CA MET A 137 -3.72 12.25 2.67
C MET A 137 -2.34 12.09 2.04
N GLU A 138 -1.99 12.97 1.09
CA GLU A 138 -0.65 13.09 0.51
C GLU A 138 0.39 13.05 1.64
N ASN A 139 0.92 11.87 1.92
CA ASN A 139 1.86 11.67 2.99
C ASN A 139 3.01 10.89 2.40
N PHE A 140 3.99 11.68 1.96
CA PHE A 140 5.37 11.31 1.63
C PHE A 140 6.12 10.63 2.81
N ASN A 141 5.39 9.94 3.69
CA ASN A 141 5.78 9.34 4.95
C ASN A 141 5.85 7.80 4.85
N ILE A 142 5.61 7.21 3.67
CA ILE A 142 5.58 5.75 3.50
C ILE A 142 6.90 5.09 3.93
N LEU A 143 8.03 5.82 3.88
CA LEU A 143 9.32 5.39 4.40
C LEU A 143 9.59 5.77 5.86
N ILE A 144 9.00 6.85 6.35
CA ILE A 144 9.47 7.59 7.53
C ILE A 144 8.77 7.14 8.83
N ASP A 145 7.56 6.58 8.76
CA ASP A 145 6.69 6.43 9.94
C ASP A 145 7.26 5.49 11.03
N GLU A 146 7.78 4.33 10.67
CA GLU A 146 8.27 3.34 11.65
C GLU A 146 9.60 3.77 12.29
N GLU A 147 10.52 4.30 11.48
CA GLU A 147 11.85 4.73 11.92
C GLU A 147 11.75 5.97 12.81
N PHE A 148 10.87 6.93 12.46
CA PHE A 148 10.60 8.09 13.30
C PHE A 148 9.83 7.71 14.57
N ALA A 149 8.90 6.76 14.52
CA ALA A 149 8.24 6.26 15.73
C ALA A 149 9.24 5.61 16.69
N GLN A 150 10.19 4.82 16.17
CA GLN A 150 11.27 4.24 16.97
C GLN A 150 12.22 5.32 17.54
N MET A 151 12.58 6.33 16.75
CA MET A 151 13.40 7.45 17.20
C MET A 151 12.69 8.29 18.27
N ALA A 152 11.40 8.58 18.07
CA ALA A 152 10.56 9.29 19.04
C ALA A 152 10.46 8.50 20.35
N LYS A 153 10.26 7.17 20.28
CA LYS A 153 10.30 6.30 21.46
C LYS A 153 11.65 6.38 22.17
N ALA A 154 12.76 6.27 21.45
CA ALA A 154 14.10 6.35 22.04
C ALA A 154 14.37 7.71 22.72
N GLN A 155 13.86 8.81 22.13
CA GLN A 155 13.94 10.15 22.70
C GLN A 155 13.11 10.26 23.98
N VAL A 156 11.86 9.77 23.98
CA VAL A 156 10.99 9.75 25.16
C VAL A 156 11.61 8.90 26.27
N ASP A 157 12.13 7.71 25.95
CA ASP A 157 12.81 6.83 26.90
C ASP A 157 14.04 7.52 27.52
N THR A 158 14.75 8.34 26.74
CA THR A 158 15.90 9.12 27.21
C THR A 158 15.48 10.25 28.14
N MET A 159 14.46 11.02 27.76
CA MET A 159 13.90 12.08 28.62
C MET A 159 13.35 11.51 29.93
N HIS A 160 12.70 10.35 29.89
CA HIS A 160 12.22 9.67 31.09
C HIS A 160 13.35 9.29 32.04
N ARG A 161 14.45 8.71 31.52
CA ARG A 161 15.64 8.40 32.33
C ARG A 161 16.27 9.67 32.91
N GLN A 162 16.34 10.75 32.14
CA GLN A 162 16.89 12.03 32.60
C GLN A 162 16.09 12.59 33.79
N ILE A 163 14.76 12.58 33.71
CA ILE A 163 13.89 13.02 34.83
C ILE A 163 14.14 12.18 36.10
N LEU A 164 14.29 10.86 35.96
CA LEU A 164 14.59 9.98 37.10
C LEU A 164 15.96 10.28 37.72
N GLN A 165 16.96 10.64 36.90
CA GLN A 165 18.27 11.05 37.38
C GLN A 165 18.20 12.37 38.15
N GLU A 166 17.46 13.36 37.66
CA GLU A 166 17.24 14.64 38.36
C GLU A 166 16.59 14.42 39.73
N PHE A 167 15.54 13.60 39.83
CA PHE A 167 14.94 13.28 41.14
C PHE A 167 15.94 12.63 42.10
N ARG A 168 16.78 11.74 41.59
CA ARG A 168 17.80 11.07 42.42
C ARG A 168 18.90 12.04 42.88
N ILE A 169 19.28 13.00 42.04
CA ILE A 169 20.24 14.06 42.42
C ILE A 169 19.62 14.94 43.51
N LEU A 170 18.37 15.38 43.34
CA LEU A 170 17.66 16.18 44.34
C LEU A 170 17.56 15.48 45.70
N ASP A 171 17.31 14.18 45.73
CA ASP A 171 17.29 13.41 46.97
C ASP A 171 18.68 13.32 47.61
N LEU A 172 19.73 13.12 46.82
CA LEU A 172 21.13 13.12 47.30
C LEU A 172 21.54 14.48 47.86
N GLU A 173 21.15 15.58 47.22
CA GLU A 173 21.43 16.95 47.69
C GLU A 173 20.73 17.25 49.02
N LYS A 174 19.48 16.80 49.20
CA LYS A 174 18.77 16.92 50.48
C LYS A 174 19.48 16.18 51.62
N HIS A 175 20.01 15.00 51.34
CA HIS A 175 20.77 14.22 52.33
C HIS A 175 22.14 14.83 52.65
N HIS A 176 22.80 15.48 51.69
CA HIS A 176 24.09 16.16 51.92
C HIS A 176 23.93 17.47 52.70
N SER A 177 22.77 18.13 52.61
CA SER A 177 22.49 19.40 53.27
C SER A 177 22.04 19.27 54.74
N SER A 178 21.87 18.04 55.24
CA SER A 178 21.45 17.74 56.63
C SER A 178 22.55 17.13 57.52
N ASN A 179 23.81 17.16 57.08
CA ASN A 179 25.02 16.88 57.88
C ASN A 179 25.86 18.14 58.01
#